data_AF-A0A2V9BM77-F1
#
_entry.id   AF-A0A2V9BM77-F1
#
_cell.length_a   1.000
_cell.length_b   1.000
_cell.length_c   1.000
_cell.angle_alpha   90.00
_cell.angle_beta   90.00
_cell.angle_gamma   90.00
#
_symmetry.space_group_name_H-M   'P 1'
#
loop_
_entity.id
_entity.type
_entity.pdbx_description
1 polymer ?
#
loop_
_entity_poly.entity_id
_entity_poly.type
_entity_poly.pdbx_seq_one_letter_code
_entity_poly.pdbx_strand_id
1 'polypeptide(L)'
;MVIDGKGLTVYPGLIDALTDLGLTAAPGVPGGPGAAGGPPAIPGGMPQAQTISRGPQDRPGTTPWRSAADEIKPDDKRLESWRNTGFTTALSAPKGGIFPGQGVIINLAGERAAEMVAKAPATLAEESAVRP
;
A
#
# COMPACT_ATOMS: atom_id res chain seq x y z
N MET A 1 -39.19 0.53 1.62
CA MET A 1 -38.90 -0.30 2.81
C MET A 1 -38.67 0.63 3.99
N VAL A 2 -39.23 0.32 5.16
CA VAL A 2 -39.00 1.06 6.41
C VAL A 2 -38.39 0.07 7.40
N ILE A 3 -37.33 0.46 8.10
CA ILE A 3 -36.67 -0.34 9.15
C ILE A 3 -36.99 0.33 10.49
N ASP A 4 -37.50 -0.43 11.47
CA ASP A 4 -37.73 0.08 12.83
C ASP A 4 -36.41 0.14 13.61
N GLY A 5 -36.07 1.33 14.09
CA GLY A 5 -34.85 1.61 14.86
C GLY A 5 -35.12 1.99 16.32
N LYS A 6 -36.34 1.79 16.84
CA LYS A 6 -36.69 2.19 18.20
C LYS A 6 -35.77 1.51 19.24
N GLY A 7 -35.08 2.32 20.04
CA GLY A 7 -34.16 1.85 21.07
C GLY A 7 -32.75 1.49 20.57
N LEU A 8 -32.47 1.66 19.28
CA LEU A 8 -31.13 1.52 18.71
C LEU A 8 -30.42 2.87 18.63
N THR A 9 -29.08 2.82 18.61
CA THR A 9 -28.25 3.99 18.30
C THR A 9 -27.65 3.82 16.91
N VAL A 10 -27.82 4.84 16.06
CA VAL A 10 -27.24 4.85 14.72
C VAL A 10 -25.97 5.68 14.75
N TYR A 11 -24.88 5.10 14.24
CA TYR A 11 -23.60 5.77 14.06
C TYR A 11 -23.27 5.91 12.57
N PRO A 12 -22.54 6.96 12.18
CA PRO A 12 -21.87 6.96 10.90
C PRO A 12 -20.84 5.82 10.85
N GLY A 13 -20.52 5.37 9.65
CA GLY A 13 -19.42 4.44 9.46
C GLY A 13 -18.09 5.06 9.89
N LEU A 14 -17.26 4.27 10.57
CA LEU A 14 -15.93 4.68 11.01
C LEU A 14 -14.95 4.69 9.83
N ILE A 15 -13.91 5.52 9.96
CA ILE A 15 -12.84 5.66 8.98
C ILE A 15 -11.51 5.29 9.64
N ASP A 16 -10.77 4.35 9.03
CA ASP A 16 -9.38 4.08 9.40
C ASP A 16 -8.45 5.01 8.60
N ALA A 17 -7.66 5.80 9.32
CA ALA A 17 -6.79 6.81 8.74
C ALA A 17 -5.47 6.25 8.18
N LEU A 18 -5.07 5.02 8.50
CA LEU A 18 -3.90 4.38 7.87
C LEU A 18 -3.84 2.88 8.17
N THR A 19 -3.97 2.06 7.13
CA THR A 19 -3.94 0.61 7.24
C THR A 19 -3.38 -0.06 5.98
N ASP A 20 -3.33 -1.39 5.95
CA ASP A 20 -3.00 -2.20 4.76
C ASP A 20 -4.15 -3.13 4.32
N LEU A 21 -5.38 -2.81 4.75
CA LEU A 21 -6.58 -3.56 4.36
C LEU A 21 -6.76 -3.58 2.84
N GLY A 22 -7.12 -4.74 2.31
CA GLY A 22 -7.29 -4.91 0.87
C GLY A 22 -5.95 -4.97 0.12
N LEU A 23 -4.81 -4.88 0.78
CA LEU A 23 -3.50 -5.06 0.15
C LEU A 23 -2.86 -6.37 0.62
N THR A 24 -2.09 -6.99 -0.27
CA THR A 24 -1.21 -8.10 0.12
C THR A 24 0.02 -7.54 0.83
N ALA A 25 0.55 -8.26 1.82
CA ALA A 25 1.83 -7.90 2.42
C ALA A 25 2.89 -7.75 1.32
N ALA A 26 3.62 -6.63 1.33
CA ALA A 26 4.68 -6.44 0.36
C ALA A 26 5.71 -7.56 0.47
N PRO A 27 6.30 -8.02 -0.65
CA PRO A 27 7.43 -8.93 -0.61
C PRO A 27 8.50 -8.33 0.31
N GLY A 28 9.02 -9.15 1.23
CA GLY A 28 10.14 -8.74 2.06
C GLY A 28 11.26 -8.21 1.17
N VAL A 29 11.76 -7.01 1.45
CA VAL A 29 12.89 -6.44 0.72
C VAL A 29 14.04 -7.44 0.87
N PRO A 30 14.58 -8.02 -0.23
CA PRO A 30 15.81 -8.80 -0.15
C PRO A 30 16.82 -7.88 0.53
N GLY A 31 17.37 -8.33 1.66
CA GLY A 31 18.25 -7.50 2.46
C GLY A 31 19.30 -6.86 1.57
N GLY A 32 19.54 -5.56 1.78
CA GLY A 32 20.48 -4.79 0.98
C GLY A 32 21.85 -5.49 0.90
N PRO A 33 22.72 -5.09 -0.04
CA PRO A 33 24.03 -5.70 -0.21
C PRO A 33 24.74 -5.79 1.15
N GLY A 34 24.81 -7.00 1.72
CA GLY A 34 25.26 -7.23 3.10
C GLY A 34 24.45 -8.25 3.92
N ALA A 35 23.20 -8.56 3.56
CA ALA A 35 22.33 -9.40 4.41
C ALA A 35 22.16 -10.87 3.99
N ALA A 36 22.81 -11.34 2.91
CA ALA A 36 22.88 -12.77 2.61
C ALA A 36 24.18 -13.14 1.88
N GLY A 37 25.11 -13.78 2.59
CA GLY A 37 25.98 -14.85 2.07
C GLY A 37 26.68 -14.66 0.72
N GLY A 38 27.18 -13.47 0.39
CA GLY A 38 28.14 -13.31 -0.70
C GLY A 38 29.47 -14.00 -0.36
N PRO A 39 30.17 -14.60 -1.33
CA PRO A 39 31.50 -15.18 -1.07
C PRO A 39 32.39 -14.12 -0.41
N PRO A 40 33.28 -14.53 0.53
CA PRO A 40 34.09 -13.60 1.30
C PRO A 40 34.81 -12.63 0.37
N ALA A 41 34.79 -11.34 0.73
CA ALA A 41 35.49 -10.31 0.00
C ALA A 41 36.94 -10.74 -0.23
N ILE A 42 37.34 -10.82 -1.50
CA ILE A 42 38.72 -11.13 -1.86
C ILE A 42 39.58 -9.93 -1.42
N PRO A 43 40.56 -10.10 -0.51
CA PRO A 43 41.46 -9.02 -0.16
C PRO A 43 42.23 -8.59 -1.41
N GLY A 44 42.05 -7.34 -1.86
CA GLY A 44 42.72 -6.78 -3.04
C GLY A 44 41.85 -6.57 -4.28
N GLY A 45 40.54 -6.81 -4.23
CA GLY A 45 39.62 -6.40 -5.30
C GLY A 45 39.53 -4.88 -5.39
N MET A 46 39.62 -4.33 -6.61
CA MET A 46 39.40 -2.90 -6.85
C MET A 46 38.06 -2.46 -6.24
N PRO A 47 37.95 -1.27 -5.61
CA PRO A 47 36.68 -0.80 -5.09
C PRO A 47 35.66 -0.86 -6.22
N GLN A 48 34.61 -1.66 -6.03
CA GLN A 48 33.49 -1.72 -6.96
C GLN A 48 33.02 -0.28 -7.16
N ALA A 49 33.20 0.24 -8.37
CA ALA A 49 32.78 1.58 -8.72
C ALA A 49 31.32 1.71 -8.30
N GLN A 50 31.03 2.62 -7.37
CA GLN A 50 29.67 2.84 -6.90
C GLN A 50 28.81 3.14 -8.12
N THR A 51 27.95 2.19 -8.49
CA THR A 51 27.04 2.34 -9.62
C THR A 51 26.18 3.55 -9.31
N ILE A 52 26.34 4.63 -10.07
CA ILE A 52 25.52 5.82 -9.92
C ILE A 52 24.06 5.37 -10.13
N SER A 53 23.21 5.52 -9.11
CA SER A 53 21.79 5.21 -9.23
C SER A 53 21.20 6.05 -10.37
N ARG A 54 20.65 5.38 -11.39
CA ARG A 54 20.02 6.03 -12.55
C ARG A 54 18.53 6.23 -12.36
N GLY A 55 17.93 5.54 -11.40
CA GLY A 55 16.54 5.75 -11.03
C GLY A 55 16.16 5.12 -9.69
N PRO A 56 14.91 5.35 -9.25
CA PRO A 56 14.36 4.77 -8.03
C PRO A 56 14.43 3.23 -7.96
N GLN A 57 14.43 2.54 -9.11
CA GLN A 57 14.56 1.06 -9.19
C GLN A 57 15.94 0.55 -8.78
N ASP A 58 16.98 1.37 -8.92
CA ASP A 58 18.36 1.02 -8.56
C ASP A 58 18.60 1.09 -7.04
N ARG A 59 17.57 1.47 -6.27
CA ARG A 59 17.61 1.57 -4.82
C ARG A 59 16.63 0.56 -4.20
N PRO A 60 17.15 -0.52 -3.59
CA PRO A 60 16.32 -1.49 -2.88
C PRO A 60 15.41 -0.82 -1.85
N GLY A 61 14.14 -1.23 -1.84
CA GLY A 61 13.15 -0.69 -0.91
C GLY A 61 12.53 0.66 -1.32
N THR A 62 12.79 1.18 -2.52
CA THR A 62 12.06 2.36 -3.03
C THR A 62 11.22 2.01 -4.22
N THR A 63 9.90 2.11 -4.06
CA THR A 63 8.88 1.79 -5.07
C THR A 63 7.79 2.87 -5.14
N PRO A 64 8.14 4.17 -5.28
CA PRO A 64 7.16 5.27 -5.29
C PRO A 64 6.14 5.18 -6.44
N TRP A 65 6.47 4.45 -7.53
CA TRP A 65 5.61 4.25 -8.69
C TRP A 65 4.48 3.23 -8.47
N ARG A 66 4.52 2.44 -7.40
CA ARG A 66 3.45 1.48 -7.09
C ARG A 66 2.21 2.21 -6.61
N SER A 67 1.05 1.84 -7.13
CA SER A 67 -0.24 2.39 -6.75
C SER A 67 -1.04 1.34 -5.99
N ALA A 68 -1.40 1.64 -4.74
CA ALA A 68 -2.27 0.76 -3.96
C ALA A 68 -3.63 0.52 -4.62
N ALA A 69 -4.12 1.45 -5.44
CA ALA A 69 -5.40 1.28 -6.15
C ALA A 69 -5.37 0.08 -7.12
N ASP A 70 -4.22 -0.21 -7.72
CA ASP A 70 -4.03 -1.33 -8.66
C ASP A 70 -3.80 -2.66 -7.92
N GLU A 71 -3.50 -2.60 -6.63
CA GLU A 71 -3.16 -3.75 -5.78
C GLU A 71 -4.32 -4.22 -4.89
N ILE A 72 -5.47 -3.52 -4.91
CA ILE A 72 -6.64 -3.84 -4.08
C ILE A 72 -7.16 -5.26 -4.37
N LYS A 73 -7.41 -5.98 -3.28
CA LYS A 73 -7.99 -7.32 -3.21
C LYS A 73 -9.37 -7.25 -2.55
N PRO A 74 -10.46 -7.24 -3.34
CA PRO A 74 -11.82 -7.20 -2.80
C PRO A 74 -12.19 -8.42 -1.94
N ASP A 75 -11.48 -9.54 -2.13
CA ASP A 75 -11.68 -10.80 -1.42
C ASP A 75 -10.89 -10.91 -0.10
N ASP A 76 -10.22 -9.83 0.33
CA ASP A 76 -9.57 -9.78 1.64
C ASP A 76 -10.62 -9.88 2.76
N LYS A 77 -10.65 -11.03 3.44
CA LYS A 77 -11.56 -11.31 4.56
C LYS A 77 -11.48 -10.29 5.69
N ARG A 78 -10.36 -9.57 5.82
CA ARG A 78 -10.23 -8.49 6.82
C ARG A 78 -11.21 -7.35 6.54
N LEU A 79 -11.57 -7.09 5.28
CA LEU A 79 -12.56 -6.06 4.93
C LEU A 79 -13.91 -6.33 5.62
N GLU A 80 -14.37 -7.59 5.59
CA GLU A 80 -15.61 -7.99 6.27
C GLU A 80 -15.50 -7.88 7.80
N SER A 81 -14.37 -8.33 8.35
CA SER A 81 -14.10 -8.23 9.79
C SER A 81 -14.18 -6.78 10.28
N TRP A 82 -13.61 -5.84 9.51
CA TRP A 82 -13.64 -4.41 9.84
C TRP A 82 -15.01 -3.76 9.63
N ARG A 83 -15.78 -4.20 8.63
CA ARG A 83 -17.18 -3.76 8.50
C ARG A 83 -18.03 -4.20 9.70
N ASN A 84 -17.80 -5.41 10.20
CA ASN A 84 -18.52 -5.93 11.36
C ASN A 84 -18.22 -5.16 12.66
N THR A 85 -17.13 -4.38 12.72
CA THR A 85 -16.81 -3.48 13.83
C THR A 85 -17.25 -2.03 13.58
N GLY A 86 -17.88 -1.74 12.44
CA GLY A 86 -18.45 -0.43 12.11
C GLY A 86 -17.60 0.45 11.19
N PHE A 87 -16.45 -0.03 10.69
CA PHE A 87 -15.68 0.71 9.69
C PHE A 87 -16.28 0.57 8.30
N THR A 88 -16.26 1.67 7.53
CA THR A 88 -16.82 1.70 6.17
C THR A 88 -15.83 2.21 5.14
N THR A 89 -14.82 2.97 5.56
CA THR A 89 -13.80 3.56 4.70
C THR A 89 -12.43 3.40 5.35
N ALA A 90 -11.39 3.23 4.54
CA ALA A 90 -10.02 3.20 5.04
C ALA A 90 -9.05 3.85 4.05
N LEU A 91 -8.03 4.51 4.58
CA LEU A 91 -6.81 4.82 3.82
C LEU A 91 -5.90 3.60 3.85
N SER A 92 -5.82 2.89 2.73
CA SER A 92 -4.93 1.75 2.57
C SER A 92 -3.62 2.16 1.91
N ALA A 93 -2.50 1.83 2.54
CA ALA A 93 -1.17 2.17 2.06
C ALA A 93 -0.29 0.90 1.99
N PRO A 94 0.53 0.74 0.94
CA PRO A 94 1.47 -0.37 0.86
C PRO A 94 2.49 -0.26 2.00
N LYS A 95 2.94 -1.40 2.51
CA LYS A 95 3.99 -1.47 3.54
C LYS A 95 5.33 -1.88 2.94
N GLY A 96 6.41 -1.66 3.67
CA GLY A 96 7.76 -2.15 3.34
C GLY A 96 8.60 -1.22 2.48
N GLY A 97 9.92 -1.27 2.67
CA GLY A 97 10.84 -0.33 2.04
C GLY A 97 10.80 1.07 2.66
N ILE A 98 11.56 1.99 2.06
CA ILE A 98 11.66 3.40 2.44
C ILE A 98 10.54 4.22 1.78
N PHE A 99 10.25 3.94 0.51
CA PHE A 99 9.14 4.54 -0.23
C PHE A 99 8.22 3.42 -0.75
N PRO A 100 7.23 2.99 0.03
CA PRO A 100 6.46 1.77 -0.25
C PRO A 100 5.55 1.88 -1.49
N GLY A 101 5.16 3.10 -1.87
CA GLY A 101 4.23 3.37 -2.96
C GLY A 101 3.19 4.40 -2.55
N GLN A 102 2.23 4.63 -3.44
CA GLN A 102 1.10 5.55 -3.27
C GLN A 102 -0.06 4.83 -2.57
N GLY A 103 -0.67 5.47 -1.57
CA GLY A 103 -1.86 4.98 -0.88
C GLY A 103 -3.16 5.37 -1.56
N VAL A 104 -4.26 4.75 -1.14
CA VAL A 104 -5.60 4.89 -1.72
C VAL A 104 -6.66 4.94 -0.63
N ILE A 105 -7.68 5.77 -0.80
CA ILE A 105 -8.88 5.72 0.05
C ILE A 105 -9.87 4.77 -0.61
N ILE A 106 -10.28 3.75 0.15
CA ILE A 106 -11.25 2.75 -0.30
C ILE A 106 -12.47 2.71 0.62
N ASN A 107 -13.63 2.44 0.03
CA ASN A 107 -14.77 1.90 0.75
C ASN A 107 -14.54 0.41 0.98
N LEU A 108 -14.86 -0.07 2.20
CA LEU A 108 -14.69 -1.48 2.54
C LEU A 108 -15.75 -2.37 1.89
N ALA A 109 -16.82 -1.79 1.33
CA ALA A 109 -17.84 -2.50 0.57
C ALA A 109 -17.61 -2.35 -0.94
N GLY A 110 -17.90 -3.41 -1.70
CA GLY A 110 -17.74 -3.47 -3.15
C GLY A 110 -17.33 -4.87 -3.59
N GLU A 111 -17.73 -5.27 -4.80
CA GLU A 111 -17.35 -6.58 -5.36
C GLU A 111 -16.09 -6.47 -6.23
N ARG A 112 -15.88 -5.30 -6.82
CA ARG A 112 -14.74 -5.03 -7.72
C ARG A 112 -13.86 -3.94 -7.13
N ALA A 113 -12.55 -4.09 -7.28
CA ALA A 113 -11.56 -3.11 -6.79
C ALA A 113 -11.88 -1.68 -7.26
N ALA A 114 -12.26 -1.52 -8.54
CA ALA A 114 -12.61 -0.21 -9.10
C ALA A 114 -13.81 0.48 -8.44
N GLU A 115 -14.76 -0.28 -7.88
CA GLU A 115 -15.92 0.26 -7.16
C GLU A 115 -15.57 0.69 -5.74
N MET A 116 -14.57 0.04 -5.15
CA MET A 116 -14.11 0.33 -3.80
C MET A 116 -13.28 1.61 -3.75
N VAL A 117 -12.55 1.96 -4.82
CA VAL A 117 -11.66 3.13 -4.83
C VAL A 117 -12.46 4.43 -4.83
N ALA A 118 -12.37 5.17 -3.73
CA ALA A 118 -12.95 6.50 -3.60
C ALA A 118 -11.98 7.60 -4.04
N LYS A 119 -10.68 7.45 -3.75
CA LYS A 119 -9.65 8.41 -4.17
C LYS A 119 -8.28 7.76 -4.34
N ALA A 120 -7.67 7.97 -5.51
CA ALA A 120 -6.28 7.66 -5.80
C ALA A 120 -5.58 8.84 -6.55
N PRO A 121 -4.26 9.04 -6.37
CA PRO A 121 -3.53 8.68 -5.16
C PRO A 121 -4.06 9.50 -3.97
N ALA A 122 -3.96 8.93 -2.76
CA ALA A 122 -4.39 9.59 -1.51
C ALA A 122 -3.22 9.91 -0.57
N THR A 123 -2.08 9.23 -0.73
CA THR A 123 -0.78 9.62 -0.15
C THR A 123 0.26 9.70 -1.26
N LEU A 124 1.47 10.16 -0.93
CA LEU A 124 2.65 10.27 -1.81
C LEU A 124 2.32 10.34 -3.30
N ALA A 125 2.04 11.54 -3.81
CA ALA A 125 1.87 11.72 -5.25
C ALA A 125 3.24 11.77 -5.94
N GLU A 126 3.40 11.06 -7.07
CA GLU A 126 4.36 11.53 -8.07
C GLU A 126 3.82 12.82 -8.67
N GLU A 127 4.70 13.77 -8.96
CA GLU A 127 4.35 14.96 -9.71
C GLU A 127 3.72 14.53 -11.03
N SER A 128 2.43 14.81 -11.17
CA SER A 128 1.69 14.55 -12.39
C SER A 128 2.42 15.23 -13.53
N ALA A 129 3.04 14.45 -14.41
CA ALA A 129 3.36 14.94 -15.74
C ALA A 129 2.06 15.52 -16.30
N VAL A 130 2.06 16.85 -16.49
CA VAL A 130 1.03 17.56 -17.23
C VAL A 130 0.81 16.77 -18.51
N ARG A 131 -0.34 16.12 -18.63
CA ARG A 131 -0.74 15.55 -19.92
C ARG A 131 -1.04 16.75 -20.82
N PRO A 132 -0.43 16.83 -22.01
CA PRO A 132 -0.69 17.91 -22.96
C PRO A 132 -2.16 17.92 -23.41
#